data_AF-A0A9X9BXB4-F1
#
_entry.id   AF-A0A9X9BXB4-F1
#
_cell.length_a   1.000
_cell.length_b   1.000
_cell.length_c   1.000
_cell.angle_alpha   90.00
_cell.angle_beta   90.00
_cell.angle_gamma   90.00
#
_symmetry.space_group_name_H-M   'P 1'
#
loop_
_entity.id
_entity.type
_entity.pdbx_description
1 polymer ?
#
loop_
_entity_poly.entity_id
_entity_poly.type
_entity_poly.pdbx_seq_one_letter_code
_entity_poly.pdbx_strand_id
1 'polypeptide(L)'
;MSKNEYLPFGTASGANVLTPTAYGQLASRGKGFAAGVAKSKELNTVWRQSSVIASVVAQFIANRSGDDVLDDGNLNKLQASLEKALKAKIIDSALSLYPDALTADLNTLGATDQSGVYCQPQNADATTAKHYPVNLAGTLLVTPSAYGCQQEYTEFTAGRKFQRSLTAAWNGKDGPWSAWREYYGEGHKPTATDAQAADWRNNFAARLGIARVLTGANKPTSPGVWAVENSTWTPVAWGTLYVTTNNSDLGVPSASGKYIHYLFIAHGATNKFFVATDVNGQFVGWEGYLPTKGGTLSGPVTINAKLTLSDGLELGNQKAPSPAYIDFHTDGAATDYNARIISPQGTTELNLIAADNANNGSGIVRLLGSKGDALSFALQGTARDALAWRKWGSNERPTVLELDVDGGTWLINVDHTPDNKAALGVNGVLNCEGVNVGGARMATDGNIWGTRWNPNGAWLWDAIVAQIQNVGQMSVNGTQWWAKINMNGGTLIVQGGYAEVSNAETTDRIPLNIAVPNRLLGVFITNKNFAQGYATYNPQVTVLDDNTGFNFVHGQKERMMYWIAVGY
;
A
#
# COMPACT_ATOMS: atom_id res chain seq x y z
N MET A 1 104.33 -29.78 -12.91
CA MET A 1 103.48 -29.90 -14.11
C MET A 1 103.56 -31.33 -14.58
N SER A 2 102.43 -31.93 -14.93
CA SER A 2 102.37 -33.31 -15.42
C SER A 2 103.00 -33.41 -16.80
N LYS A 3 103.68 -34.53 -17.06
CA LYS A 3 104.50 -34.79 -18.25
C LYS A 3 103.64 -35.29 -19.40
N ASN A 4 103.97 -34.86 -20.62
CA ASN A 4 103.40 -35.37 -21.87
C ASN A 4 104.53 -35.96 -22.74
N GLU A 5 104.48 -37.25 -23.04
CA GLU A 5 105.47 -37.94 -23.89
C GLU A 5 105.00 -38.15 -25.33
N TYR A 6 103.75 -37.81 -25.66
CA TYR A 6 103.28 -37.76 -27.04
C TYR A 6 103.75 -36.46 -27.68
N LEU A 7 104.95 -36.51 -28.26
CA LEU A 7 105.62 -35.33 -28.81
C LEU A 7 105.23 -35.08 -30.28
N PRO A 8 105.12 -33.81 -30.69
CA PRO A 8 104.83 -33.49 -32.09
C PRO A 8 106.07 -33.76 -32.95
N PHE A 9 105.87 -34.33 -34.13
CA PHE A 9 106.93 -34.63 -35.09
C PHE A 9 107.01 -33.55 -36.19
N GLY A 10 108.23 -33.15 -36.57
CA GLY A 10 108.44 -32.30 -37.75
C GLY A 10 107.90 -30.87 -37.64
N THR A 11 107.89 -30.28 -36.44
CA THR A 11 107.42 -28.89 -36.22
C THR A 11 108.52 -27.83 -36.34
N ALA A 12 109.79 -28.23 -36.29
CA ALA A 12 110.92 -27.32 -36.40
C ALA A 12 111.06 -26.71 -37.80
N SER A 13 111.74 -25.57 -37.88
CA SER A 13 112.13 -25.00 -39.18
C SER A 13 112.95 -26.02 -39.97
N GLY A 14 112.65 -26.16 -41.27
CA GLY A 14 113.34 -27.12 -42.13
C GLY A 14 112.90 -28.59 -42.00
N ALA A 15 111.77 -28.90 -41.34
CA ALA A 15 111.26 -30.26 -41.12
C ALA A 15 110.94 -31.12 -42.36
N ASN A 16 111.28 -30.64 -43.57
CA ASN A 16 111.03 -31.32 -44.84
C ASN A 16 109.57 -31.80 -44.95
N VAL A 17 108.63 -30.86 -44.99
CA VAL A 17 107.18 -31.11 -45.11
C VAL A 17 106.62 -30.36 -46.31
N LEU A 18 105.49 -30.83 -46.85
CA LEU A 18 104.73 -30.16 -47.90
C LEU A 18 104.06 -28.89 -47.35
N THR A 19 103.85 -27.91 -48.24
CA THR A 19 102.97 -26.78 -47.95
C THR A 19 101.52 -27.26 -47.84
N PRO A 20 100.63 -26.54 -47.13
CA PRO A 20 99.22 -26.91 -47.03
C PRO A 20 98.55 -27.13 -48.40
N THR A 21 98.85 -26.27 -49.38
CA THR A 21 98.36 -26.39 -50.76
C THR A 21 98.85 -27.67 -51.45
N ALA A 22 100.16 -27.96 -51.38
CA ALA A 22 100.73 -29.15 -52.01
C ALA A 22 100.25 -30.45 -51.36
N TYR A 23 100.04 -30.46 -50.03
CA TYR A 23 99.48 -31.61 -49.34
C TYR A 23 97.99 -31.82 -49.66
N GLY A 24 97.22 -30.72 -49.78
CA GLY A 24 95.80 -30.79 -50.17
C GLY A 24 95.58 -31.43 -51.54
N GLN A 25 96.53 -31.23 -52.47
CA GLN A 25 96.53 -31.76 -53.83
C GLN A 25 97.22 -33.13 -53.99
N LEU A 26 97.89 -33.65 -52.95
CA LEU A 26 98.60 -34.93 -53.01
C LEU A 26 97.62 -36.09 -53.22
N ALA A 27 97.74 -36.83 -54.32
CA ALA A 27 96.86 -37.96 -54.65
C ALA A 27 96.85 -39.05 -53.54
N SER A 28 98.00 -39.31 -52.93
CA SER A 28 98.15 -40.28 -51.84
C SER A 28 97.48 -39.86 -50.53
N ARG A 29 97.09 -38.59 -50.33
CA ARG A 29 96.29 -38.17 -49.16
C ARG A 29 94.93 -38.89 -49.13
N GLY A 30 94.33 -39.12 -50.31
CA GLY A 30 93.03 -39.80 -50.43
C GLY A 30 93.13 -41.32 -50.49
N LYS A 31 94.10 -41.87 -51.25
CA LYS A 31 94.24 -43.32 -51.48
C LYS A 31 95.19 -44.03 -50.51
N GLY A 32 95.93 -43.29 -49.71
CA GLY A 32 97.10 -43.81 -49.00
C GLY A 32 98.34 -43.94 -49.90
N PHE A 33 99.48 -44.24 -49.29
CA PHE A 33 100.71 -44.55 -50.02
C PHE A 33 100.65 -45.97 -50.59
N ALA A 34 100.97 -46.12 -51.87
CA ALA A 34 101.08 -47.43 -52.53
C ALA A 34 102.52 -47.95 -52.45
N ALA A 35 102.73 -49.23 -52.81
CA ALA A 35 104.07 -49.82 -52.87
C ALA A 35 104.99 -49.01 -53.81
N GLY A 36 106.19 -48.67 -53.33
CA GLY A 36 107.15 -47.85 -54.08
C GLY A 36 108.06 -47.02 -53.17
N VAL A 37 108.68 -45.98 -53.75
CA VAL A 37 109.64 -45.13 -53.04
C VAL A 37 108.93 -44.23 -52.03
N ALA A 38 109.29 -44.37 -50.75
CA ALA A 38 108.84 -43.52 -49.66
C ALA A 38 109.49 -42.13 -49.72
N LYS A 39 108.72 -41.10 -50.11
CA LYS A 39 109.19 -39.72 -50.08
C LYS A 39 109.07 -39.16 -48.67
N SER A 40 110.21 -38.92 -48.03
CA SER A 40 110.29 -38.37 -46.67
C SER A 40 109.47 -37.09 -46.49
N LYS A 41 109.38 -36.22 -47.50
CA LYS A 41 108.58 -34.99 -47.44
C LYS A 41 107.07 -35.23 -47.31
N GLU A 42 106.56 -36.26 -47.96
CA GLU A 42 105.15 -36.63 -47.91
C GLU A 42 104.83 -37.34 -46.59
N LEU A 43 105.71 -38.26 -46.16
CA LEU A 43 105.59 -38.98 -44.89
C LEU A 43 105.69 -38.05 -43.68
N ASN A 44 106.69 -37.17 -43.63
CA ASN A 44 106.84 -36.17 -42.56
C ASN A 44 105.60 -35.28 -42.46
N THR A 45 104.93 -34.99 -43.57
CA THR A 45 103.70 -34.19 -43.55
C THR A 45 102.55 -34.93 -42.86
N VAL A 46 102.37 -36.22 -43.16
CA VAL A 46 101.34 -37.06 -42.52
C VAL A 46 101.65 -37.25 -41.04
N TRP A 47 102.89 -37.62 -40.71
CA TRP A 47 103.33 -37.80 -39.32
C TRP A 47 103.20 -36.52 -38.51
N ARG A 48 103.51 -35.35 -39.08
CA ARG A 48 103.29 -34.06 -38.43
C ARG A 48 101.80 -33.82 -38.14
N GLN A 49 100.92 -34.04 -39.12
CA GLN A 49 99.47 -33.82 -38.93
C GLN A 49 98.91 -34.68 -37.79
N SER A 50 99.27 -35.96 -37.73
CA SER A 50 98.79 -36.86 -36.68
C SER A 50 99.42 -36.58 -35.31
N SER A 51 100.75 -36.48 -35.25
CA SER A 51 101.49 -36.28 -33.99
C SER A 51 101.21 -34.93 -33.32
N VAL A 52 100.96 -33.87 -34.09
CA VAL A 52 100.60 -32.56 -33.54
C VAL A 52 99.26 -32.62 -32.82
N ILE A 53 98.23 -33.24 -33.42
CA ILE A 53 96.93 -33.41 -32.77
C ILE A 53 97.03 -34.32 -31.56
N ALA A 54 97.75 -35.44 -31.68
CA ALA A 54 97.99 -36.35 -30.56
C ALA A 54 98.67 -35.64 -29.38
N SER A 55 99.68 -34.81 -29.66
CA SER A 55 100.38 -34.03 -28.64
C SER A 55 99.49 -33.00 -27.95
N VAL A 56 98.62 -32.31 -28.70
CA VAL A 56 97.65 -31.34 -28.14
C VAL A 56 96.65 -32.05 -27.22
N VAL A 57 96.10 -33.19 -27.66
CA VAL A 57 95.17 -33.98 -26.83
C VAL A 57 95.86 -34.51 -25.59
N ALA A 58 97.06 -35.08 -25.71
CA ALA A 58 97.84 -35.58 -24.59
C ALA A 58 98.21 -34.45 -23.61
N GLN A 59 98.56 -33.27 -24.10
CA GLN A 59 98.81 -32.10 -23.25
C GLN A 59 97.55 -31.62 -22.54
N PHE A 60 96.40 -31.64 -23.21
CA PHE A 60 95.10 -31.35 -22.58
C PHE A 60 94.82 -32.33 -21.45
N ILE A 61 95.04 -33.64 -21.69
CA ILE A 61 94.89 -34.68 -20.68
C ILE A 61 95.80 -34.38 -19.49
N ALA A 62 97.11 -34.23 -19.72
CA ALA A 62 98.09 -33.96 -18.65
C ALA A 62 97.72 -32.73 -17.80
N ASN A 63 97.35 -31.62 -18.46
CA ASN A 63 97.01 -30.38 -17.78
C ASN A 63 95.73 -30.47 -16.95
N ARG A 64 94.73 -31.22 -17.41
CA ARG A 64 93.39 -31.27 -16.78
C ARG A 64 93.17 -32.46 -15.87
N SER A 65 93.85 -33.58 -16.10
CA SER A 65 93.86 -34.73 -15.20
C SER A 65 94.83 -34.54 -14.03
N GLY A 66 95.93 -33.80 -14.24
CA GLY A 66 97.05 -33.72 -13.30
C GLY A 66 97.95 -34.97 -13.31
N ASP A 67 97.69 -35.94 -14.19
CA ASP A 67 98.45 -37.18 -14.31
C ASP A 67 99.44 -37.11 -15.49
N ASP A 68 100.58 -37.81 -15.38
CA ASP A 68 101.51 -37.93 -16.51
C ASP A 68 100.91 -38.79 -17.62
N VAL A 69 101.08 -38.32 -18.86
CA VAL A 69 100.64 -38.98 -20.09
C VAL A 69 101.88 -39.55 -20.79
N LEU A 70 102.22 -40.79 -20.43
CA LEU A 70 103.43 -41.50 -20.85
C LEU A 70 103.19 -42.34 -22.11
N ASP A 71 104.21 -42.53 -22.94
CA ASP A 71 104.17 -43.41 -24.11
C ASP A 71 104.66 -44.83 -23.74
N ASP A 72 103.93 -45.50 -22.86
CA ASP A 72 104.29 -46.80 -22.26
C ASP A 72 103.36 -47.97 -22.66
N GLY A 73 102.39 -47.70 -23.55
CA GLY A 73 101.38 -48.66 -24.01
C GLY A 73 100.23 -48.92 -23.02
N ASN A 74 100.16 -48.22 -21.89
CA ASN A 74 99.10 -48.41 -20.89
C ASN A 74 97.80 -47.68 -21.27
N LEU A 75 97.01 -48.32 -22.14
CA LEU A 75 95.73 -47.78 -22.61
C LEU A 75 94.74 -47.49 -21.48
N ASN A 76 94.72 -48.31 -20.42
CA ASN A 76 93.81 -48.13 -19.28
C ASN A 76 94.11 -46.83 -18.53
N LYS A 77 95.39 -46.54 -18.25
CA LYS A 77 95.80 -45.30 -17.58
C LYS A 77 95.52 -44.08 -18.44
N LEU A 78 95.79 -44.17 -19.75
CA LEU A 78 95.51 -43.09 -20.70
C LEU A 78 94.00 -42.79 -20.76
N GLN A 79 93.16 -43.81 -20.85
CA GLN A 79 91.70 -43.64 -20.82
C GLN A 79 91.23 -43.01 -19.51
N ALA A 80 91.66 -43.52 -18.36
CA ALA A 80 91.28 -42.97 -17.05
C ALA A 80 91.70 -41.49 -16.91
N SER A 81 92.88 -41.14 -17.42
CA SER A 81 93.38 -39.76 -17.42
C SER A 81 92.54 -38.87 -18.35
N LEU A 82 92.15 -39.36 -19.53
CA LEU A 82 91.26 -38.64 -20.44
C LEU A 82 89.89 -38.40 -19.80
N GLU A 83 89.29 -39.40 -19.17
CA GLU A 83 88.03 -39.24 -18.44
C GLU A 83 88.13 -38.19 -17.33
N LYS A 84 89.22 -38.21 -16.56
CA LYS A 84 89.49 -37.23 -15.50
C LYS A 84 89.63 -35.81 -16.07
N ALA A 85 90.37 -35.65 -17.17
CA ALA A 85 90.54 -34.39 -17.88
C ALA A 85 89.22 -33.82 -18.42
N LEU A 86 88.38 -34.67 -19.00
CA LEU A 86 87.04 -34.29 -19.48
C LEU A 86 86.13 -33.90 -18.33
N LYS A 87 86.08 -34.67 -17.24
CA LYS A 87 85.32 -34.35 -16.03
C LYS A 87 85.75 -32.99 -15.44
N ALA A 88 87.06 -32.77 -15.28
CA ALA A 88 87.60 -31.50 -14.80
C ALA A 88 87.16 -30.33 -15.71
N LYS A 89 87.20 -30.52 -17.03
CA LYS A 89 86.78 -29.47 -17.98
C LYS A 89 85.29 -29.16 -17.94
N ILE A 90 84.45 -30.17 -17.72
CA ILE A 90 82.99 -30.00 -17.59
C ILE A 90 82.65 -29.17 -16.34
N ILE A 91 83.44 -29.30 -15.26
CA ILE A 91 83.20 -28.62 -13.98
C ILE A 91 83.59 -27.13 -14.02
N ASP A 92 84.50 -26.69 -14.91
CA ASP A 92 84.94 -25.27 -15.03
C ASP A 92 83.78 -24.25 -15.15
N SER A 93 82.59 -24.68 -15.59
CA SER A 93 81.41 -23.81 -15.79
C SER A 93 80.16 -24.29 -15.04
N ALA A 94 80.31 -25.26 -14.15
CA ALA A 94 79.24 -25.72 -13.27
C ALA A 94 79.27 -24.96 -11.94
N LEU A 95 78.12 -24.89 -11.27
CA LEU A 95 78.06 -24.39 -9.90
C LEU A 95 78.77 -25.40 -8.97
N SER A 96 79.68 -24.93 -8.13
CA SER A 96 80.44 -25.79 -7.20
C SER A 96 79.52 -26.56 -6.26
N LEU A 97 79.76 -27.86 -6.10
CA LEU A 97 79.07 -28.71 -5.13
C LEU A 97 79.96 -28.88 -3.88
N TYR A 98 79.42 -28.54 -2.71
CA TYR A 98 80.06 -28.72 -1.41
C TYR A 98 79.30 -29.81 -0.64
N PRO A 99 79.72 -31.09 -0.76
CA PRO A 99 78.99 -32.23 -0.20
C PRO A 99 79.15 -32.36 1.32
N ASP A 100 80.22 -31.79 1.87
CA ASP A 100 80.48 -31.80 3.30
C ASP A 100 79.53 -30.85 4.05
N ALA A 101 79.27 -31.17 5.33
CA ALA A 101 78.39 -30.36 6.17
C ALA A 101 78.93 -28.92 6.31
N LEU A 102 78.09 -27.94 5.98
CA LEU A 102 78.45 -26.53 6.09
C LEU A 102 78.60 -26.12 7.55
N THR A 103 79.83 -25.90 7.99
CA THR A 103 80.15 -25.49 9.36
C THR A 103 80.17 -23.97 9.53
N ALA A 104 80.40 -23.22 8.44
CA ALA A 104 80.47 -21.76 8.43
C ALA A 104 79.11 -21.11 8.70
N ASP A 105 79.16 -19.86 9.16
CA ASP A 105 78.00 -18.98 9.26
C ASP A 105 77.52 -18.59 7.87
N LEU A 106 76.21 -18.69 7.59
CA LEU A 106 75.65 -18.35 6.28
C LEU A 106 75.93 -16.90 5.88
N ASN A 107 76.12 -15.99 6.83
CA ASN A 107 76.43 -14.60 6.52
C ASN A 107 77.77 -14.44 5.81
N THR A 108 78.72 -15.38 5.95
CA THR A 108 80.05 -15.28 5.33
C THR A 108 80.07 -15.70 3.86
N LEU A 109 78.94 -16.18 3.31
CA LEU A 109 78.79 -16.69 1.95
C LEU A 109 78.09 -15.68 1.03
N GLY A 110 78.73 -14.54 0.77
CA GLY A 110 78.16 -13.44 -0.02
C GLY A 110 78.97 -13.03 -1.26
N ALA A 111 80.21 -13.48 -1.40
CA ALA A 111 81.04 -13.22 -2.57
C ALA A 111 80.69 -14.17 -3.73
N THR A 112 80.95 -13.73 -4.96
CA THR A 112 80.62 -14.50 -6.17
C THR A 112 81.43 -15.79 -6.32
N ASP A 113 82.66 -15.82 -5.81
CA ASP A 113 83.52 -17.01 -5.79
C ASP A 113 83.10 -18.05 -4.72
N GLN A 114 82.18 -17.66 -3.84
CA GLN A 114 81.51 -18.54 -2.87
C GLN A 114 80.17 -19.05 -3.41
N SER A 115 79.88 -18.88 -4.71
CA SER A 115 78.69 -19.49 -5.31
C SER A 115 78.78 -21.01 -5.29
N GLY A 116 77.71 -21.68 -4.90
CA GLY A 116 77.74 -23.11 -4.72
C GLY A 116 76.43 -23.72 -4.23
N VAL A 117 76.38 -25.04 -4.25
CA VAL A 117 75.38 -25.86 -3.56
C VAL A 117 76.03 -26.42 -2.30
N TYR A 118 75.50 -26.07 -1.14
CA TYR A 118 76.02 -26.48 0.16
C TYR A 118 75.03 -27.39 0.88
N CYS A 119 75.56 -28.42 1.54
CA CYS A 119 74.79 -29.37 2.33
C CYS A 119 74.79 -29.00 3.82
N GLN A 120 73.63 -29.03 4.47
CA GLN A 120 73.52 -29.05 5.93
C GLN A 120 72.74 -30.29 6.36
N PRO A 121 73.41 -31.40 6.73
CA PRO A 121 72.75 -32.67 7.00
C PRO A 121 72.15 -32.79 8.41
N GLN A 122 72.40 -31.84 9.32
CA GLN A 122 72.00 -31.96 10.74
C GLN A 122 71.14 -30.77 11.21
N ASN A 123 69.99 -31.07 11.83
CA ASN A 123 69.15 -30.04 12.47
C ASN A 123 69.90 -29.29 13.57
N ALA A 124 70.79 -29.98 14.29
CA ALA A 124 71.58 -29.41 15.37
C ALA A 124 72.57 -28.32 14.91
N ASP A 125 72.98 -28.37 13.64
CA ASP A 125 73.97 -27.44 13.06
C ASP A 125 73.34 -26.32 12.23
N ALA A 126 72.10 -26.51 11.75
CA ALA A 126 71.26 -25.45 11.21
C ALA A 126 70.72 -24.58 12.37
N THR A 127 71.43 -23.51 12.73
CA THR A 127 71.07 -22.69 13.90
C THR A 127 70.87 -21.23 13.52
N THR A 128 70.03 -20.53 14.29
CA THR A 128 69.85 -19.07 14.17
C THR A 128 71.17 -18.32 14.37
N ALA A 129 72.07 -18.82 15.23
CA ALA A 129 73.39 -18.23 15.47
C ALA A 129 74.31 -18.29 14.23
N LYS A 130 74.10 -19.26 13.34
CA LYS A 130 74.75 -19.34 12.01
C LYS A 130 73.88 -18.78 10.89
N HIS A 131 72.85 -18.01 11.25
CA HIS A 131 71.92 -17.32 10.34
C HIS A 131 71.11 -18.21 9.39
N TYR A 132 70.84 -19.46 9.79
CA TYR A 132 69.86 -20.29 9.09
C TYR A 132 68.43 -19.72 9.30
N PRO A 133 67.56 -19.77 8.27
CA PRO A 133 66.18 -19.27 8.38
C PRO A 133 65.29 -20.16 9.27
N VAL A 134 65.69 -21.42 9.47
CA VAL A 134 64.98 -22.41 10.26
C VAL A 134 65.97 -23.41 10.85
N ASN A 135 65.69 -23.93 12.05
CA ASN A 135 66.55 -24.89 12.73
C ASN A 135 66.36 -26.34 12.23
N LEU A 136 66.45 -26.53 10.92
CA LEU A 136 66.28 -27.81 10.23
C LEU A 136 67.34 -27.98 9.16
N ALA A 137 67.81 -29.22 8.99
CA ALA A 137 68.72 -29.64 7.91
C ALA A 137 68.13 -29.32 6.52
N GLY A 138 68.99 -29.22 5.52
CA GLY A 138 68.58 -28.77 4.21
C GLY A 138 69.73 -28.49 3.26
N THR A 139 69.38 -27.87 2.14
CA THR A 139 70.32 -27.44 1.10
C THR A 139 70.33 -25.93 1.02
N LEU A 140 71.52 -25.34 1.03
CA LEU A 140 71.74 -23.93 0.73
C LEU A 140 72.26 -23.80 -0.71
N LEU A 141 71.56 -23.01 -1.51
CA LEU A 141 71.97 -22.62 -2.83
C LEU A 141 72.43 -21.15 -2.81
N VAL A 142 73.71 -20.92 -3.10
CA VAL A 142 74.32 -19.59 -3.18
C VAL A 142 74.57 -19.28 -4.65
N THR A 143 73.90 -18.26 -5.19
CA THR A 143 73.96 -17.90 -6.61
C THR A 143 74.39 -16.46 -6.81
N PRO A 144 75.27 -16.15 -7.79
CA PRO A 144 75.62 -14.78 -8.13
C PRO A 144 74.37 -13.96 -8.44
N SER A 145 74.28 -12.76 -7.86
CA SER A 145 73.15 -11.85 -8.02
C SER A 145 73.62 -10.40 -7.82
N ALA A 146 72.69 -9.45 -7.69
CA ALA A 146 73.03 -8.08 -7.35
C ALA A 146 73.91 -8.05 -6.09
N TYR A 147 74.97 -7.23 -6.13
CA TYR A 147 75.88 -6.94 -5.02
C TYR A 147 76.80 -8.06 -4.53
N GLY A 148 76.74 -9.25 -5.14
CA GLY A 148 77.52 -10.42 -4.74
C GLY A 148 76.71 -11.67 -5.03
N CYS A 149 76.24 -12.35 -3.98
CA CYS A 149 75.36 -13.50 -4.09
C CYS A 149 74.00 -13.27 -3.44
N GLN A 150 73.02 -14.05 -3.87
CA GLN A 150 71.79 -14.32 -3.11
C GLN A 150 71.85 -15.75 -2.56
N GLN A 151 71.02 -16.00 -1.55
CA GLN A 151 70.94 -17.30 -0.89
C GLN A 151 69.51 -17.82 -0.93
N GLU A 152 69.36 -19.09 -1.26
CA GLU A 152 68.14 -19.86 -1.09
C GLU A 152 68.39 -21.04 -0.17
N TYR A 153 67.52 -21.27 0.81
CA TYR A 153 67.57 -22.44 1.68
C TYR A 153 66.31 -23.28 1.50
N THR A 154 66.46 -24.58 1.30
CA THR A 154 65.35 -25.54 1.24
C THR A 154 65.55 -26.58 2.33
N GLU A 155 64.63 -26.65 3.29
CA GLU A 155 64.70 -27.64 4.38
C GLU A 155 64.16 -29.01 3.96
N PHE A 156 64.65 -30.08 4.61
CA PHE A 156 64.48 -31.45 4.14
C PHE A 156 63.12 -32.13 4.45
N THR A 157 62.32 -31.58 5.35
CA THR A 157 61.09 -32.22 5.88
C THR A 157 59.83 -31.84 5.12
N ALA A 158 59.44 -30.56 5.13
CA ALA A 158 58.23 -30.04 4.51
C ALA A 158 58.52 -29.30 3.19
N GLY A 159 59.80 -29.21 2.79
CA GLY A 159 60.23 -28.49 1.60
C GLY A 159 60.07 -26.98 1.71
N ARG A 160 60.08 -26.41 2.93
CA ARG A 160 60.00 -24.96 3.12
C ARG A 160 61.19 -24.29 2.45
N LYS A 161 60.90 -23.28 1.62
CA LYS A 161 61.90 -22.54 0.86
C LYS A 161 62.03 -21.13 1.38
N PHE A 162 63.26 -20.68 1.57
CA PHE A 162 63.60 -19.34 2.03
C PHE A 162 64.56 -18.68 1.06
N GLN A 163 64.48 -17.37 0.91
CA GLN A 163 65.39 -16.59 0.09
C GLN A 163 65.80 -15.29 0.78
N ARG A 164 67.06 -14.91 0.64
CA ARG A 164 67.54 -13.58 0.99
C ARG A 164 68.58 -13.09 -0.03
N SER A 165 68.77 -11.78 -0.09
CA SER A 165 69.75 -11.14 -0.97
C SER A 165 70.60 -10.17 -0.17
N LEU A 166 71.77 -9.84 -0.70
CA LEU A 166 72.49 -8.67 -0.25
C LEU A 166 71.68 -7.39 -0.56
N THR A 167 71.64 -6.46 0.38
CA THR A 167 70.95 -5.16 0.21
C THR A 167 71.87 -4.07 -0.33
N ALA A 168 73.19 -4.31 -0.30
CA ALA A 168 74.25 -3.47 -0.90
C ALA A 168 75.48 -4.35 -1.20
N ALA A 169 76.49 -3.79 -1.89
CA ALA A 169 77.73 -4.48 -2.25
C ALA A 169 78.33 -5.28 -1.08
N TRP A 170 78.72 -6.53 -1.35
CA TRP A 170 79.36 -7.42 -0.38
C TRP A 170 80.51 -6.73 0.34
N ASN A 171 80.47 -6.73 1.68
CA ASN A 171 81.44 -6.02 2.51
C ASN A 171 82.75 -6.80 2.76
N GLY A 172 82.91 -7.98 2.17
CA GLY A 172 84.07 -8.84 2.39
C GLY A 172 84.00 -9.75 3.62
N LYS A 173 82.92 -9.72 4.40
CA LYS A 173 82.83 -10.42 5.69
C LYS A 173 81.49 -11.10 5.97
N ASP A 174 80.40 -10.35 6.02
CA ASP A 174 79.13 -10.82 6.62
C ASP A 174 77.84 -10.16 6.10
N GLY A 175 77.87 -9.35 5.04
CA GLY A 175 76.65 -8.81 4.41
C GLY A 175 76.88 -7.50 3.65
N PRO A 176 75.91 -6.57 3.64
CA PRO A 176 74.65 -6.57 4.42
C PRO A 176 73.55 -7.46 3.80
N TRP A 177 72.95 -8.34 4.60
CA TRP A 177 71.88 -9.25 4.17
C TRP A 177 70.49 -8.69 4.45
N SER A 178 69.53 -8.94 3.56
CA SER A 178 68.11 -8.81 3.87
C SER A 178 67.69 -9.86 4.89
N ALA A 179 66.55 -9.64 5.55
CA ALA A 179 65.86 -10.71 6.25
C ALA A 179 65.55 -11.86 5.26
N TRP A 180 65.50 -13.08 5.78
CA TRP A 180 65.00 -14.24 5.05
C TRP A 180 63.51 -14.06 4.75
N ARG A 181 63.13 -14.29 3.49
CA ARG A 181 61.74 -14.37 3.05
C ARG A 181 61.39 -15.83 2.81
N GLU A 182 60.34 -16.30 3.45
CA GLU A 182 59.80 -17.64 3.26
C GLU A 182 58.78 -17.67 2.12
N TYR A 183 58.79 -18.74 1.32
CA TYR A 183 57.81 -19.02 0.29
C TYR A 183 56.81 -20.08 0.77
N TYR A 184 55.53 -19.82 0.53
CA TYR A 184 54.46 -20.76 0.85
C TYR A 184 54.23 -21.79 -0.28
N GLY A 185 53.83 -23.00 0.10
CA GLY A 185 53.55 -24.12 -0.81
C GLY A 185 52.54 -25.11 -0.22
N GLU A 186 52.29 -26.23 -0.90
CA GLU A 186 51.28 -27.21 -0.45
C GLU A 186 51.55 -27.79 0.93
N GLY A 187 52.83 -28.05 1.26
CA GLY A 187 53.30 -28.51 2.57
C GLY A 187 53.46 -27.41 3.62
N HIS A 188 53.37 -26.14 3.22
CA HIS A 188 53.50 -24.98 4.11
C HIS A 188 52.60 -23.83 3.60
N LYS A 189 51.30 -23.96 3.84
CA LYS A 189 50.29 -23.00 3.38
C LYS A 189 50.32 -21.73 4.25
N PRO A 190 50.00 -20.54 3.69
CA PRO A 190 49.87 -19.34 4.49
C PRO A 190 48.73 -19.51 5.49
N THR A 191 48.93 -19.05 6.72
CA THR A 191 47.86 -18.94 7.71
C THR A 191 46.92 -17.79 7.36
N ALA A 192 45.73 -17.76 8.00
CA ALA A 192 44.81 -16.63 7.85
C ALA A 192 45.47 -15.28 8.24
N THR A 193 46.35 -15.30 9.24
CA THR A 193 47.17 -14.15 9.63
C THR A 193 48.13 -13.74 8.52
N ASP A 194 48.82 -14.70 7.92
CA ASP A 194 49.82 -14.44 6.85
C ASP A 194 49.18 -13.83 5.60
N ALA A 195 47.96 -14.24 5.26
CA ALA A 195 47.23 -13.75 4.09
C ALA A 195 46.38 -12.49 4.35
N GLN A 196 46.32 -12.00 5.59
CA GLN A 196 45.31 -11.02 6.03
C GLN A 196 43.88 -11.44 5.62
N ALA A 197 43.62 -12.76 5.55
CA ALA A 197 42.33 -13.27 5.15
C ALA A 197 41.32 -13.01 6.26
N ALA A 198 40.08 -12.68 5.89
CA ALA A 198 38.98 -12.60 6.84
C ALA A 198 38.92 -13.90 7.66
N ASP A 199 38.78 -13.78 8.98
CA ASP A 199 38.75 -14.92 9.88
C ASP A 199 37.60 -15.87 9.51
N TRP A 200 37.97 -16.98 8.88
CA TRP A 200 37.06 -18.04 8.42
C TRP A 200 36.31 -18.73 9.56
N ARG A 201 36.71 -18.50 10.82
CA ARG A 201 35.95 -18.94 12.00
C ARG A 201 34.70 -18.10 12.24
N ASN A 202 34.59 -16.92 11.63
CA ASN A 202 33.40 -16.06 11.69
C ASN A 202 32.38 -16.40 10.59
N ASN A 203 32.33 -17.64 10.13
CA ASN A 203 31.24 -18.14 9.31
C ASN A 203 30.03 -18.47 10.18
N PHE A 204 29.18 -17.47 10.43
CA PHE A 204 27.71 -17.51 10.58
C PHE A 204 26.97 -18.64 11.34
N ALA A 205 27.60 -19.59 12.01
CA ALA A 205 26.89 -20.64 12.75
C ALA A 205 27.70 -21.19 13.93
N ALA A 206 27.07 -21.16 15.11
CA ALA A 206 27.42 -21.86 16.36
C ALA A 206 28.79 -21.53 16.99
N ARG A 207 28.74 -20.74 18.08
CA ARG A 207 29.81 -20.51 19.07
C ARG A 207 31.23 -20.46 18.47
N LEU A 208 31.61 -19.25 18.04
CA LEU A 208 33.00 -18.87 17.74
C LEU A 208 33.97 -19.45 18.79
N GLY A 209 35.21 -19.75 18.38
CA GLY A 209 36.28 -20.19 19.30
C GLY A 209 36.59 -19.22 20.44
N ILE A 210 36.06 -17.99 20.37
CA ILE A 210 35.93 -17.06 21.50
C ILE A 210 34.44 -16.87 21.74
N ALA A 211 33.92 -17.34 22.87
CA ALA A 211 32.51 -17.22 23.22
C ALA A 211 32.12 -15.74 23.41
N ARG A 212 31.54 -15.11 22.38
CA ARG A 212 30.96 -13.77 22.45
C ARG A 212 29.53 -13.89 22.97
N VAL A 213 29.42 -13.98 24.29
CA VAL A 213 28.13 -14.10 24.99
C VAL A 213 27.76 -12.74 25.58
N LEU A 214 26.57 -12.27 25.26
CA LEU A 214 25.99 -11.07 25.83
C LEU A 214 25.04 -11.45 26.97
N THR A 215 25.38 -11.05 28.19
CA THR A 215 24.61 -11.35 29.40
C THR A 215 24.36 -10.06 30.21
N GLY A 216 23.26 -10.03 30.98
CA GLY A 216 22.90 -8.86 31.79
C GLY A 216 22.77 -7.58 30.95
N ALA A 217 23.16 -6.44 31.52
CA ALA A 217 23.05 -5.12 30.90
C ALA A 217 24.23 -4.76 29.97
N ASN A 218 25.12 -5.71 29.67
CA ASN A 218 26.31 -5.44 28.88
C ASN A 218 25.98 -5.16 27.41
N LYS A 219 26.79 -4.29 26.79
CA LYS A 219 26.79 -4.02 25.34
C LYS A 219 27.87 -4.87 24.66
N PRO A 220 27.71 -5.21 23.36
CA PRO A 220 28.77 -5.87 22.61
C PRO A 220 30.04 -5.01 22.56
N THR A 221 31.20 -5.63 22.72
CA THR A 221 32.51 -4.95 22.78
C THR A 221 33.30 -5.01 21.47
N SER A 222 32.83 -5.80 20.50
CA SER A 222 33.43 -5.91 19.17
C SER A 222 32.36 -6.19 18.10
N PRO A 223 32.61 -5.81 16.83
CA PRO A 223 31.71 -6.12 15.72
C PRO A 223 31.70 -7.62 15.44
N GLY A 224 30.56 -8.15 14.98
CA GLY A 224 30.37 -9.56 14.67
C GLY A 224 29.07 -10.13 15.25
N VAL A 225 28.99 -11.46 15.30
CA VAL A 225 27.81 -12.19 15.82
C VAL A 225 28.01 -12.51 17.30
N TRP A 226 26.99 -12.25 18.11
CA TRP A 226 26.94 -12.49 19.54
C TRP A 226 25.78 -13.43 19.88
N ALA A 227 26.06 -14.42 20.73
CA ALA A 227 25.02 -15.20 21.38
C ALA A 227 24.46 -14.38 22.55
N VAL A 228 23.15 -14.15 22.59
CA VAL A 228 22.50 -13.41 23.66
C VAL A 228 21.91 -14.40 24.64
N GLU A 229 22.41 -14.37 25.88
CA GLU A 229 22.03 -15.30 26.94
C GLU A 229 21.67 -14.50 28.20
N ASN A 230 20.37 -14.42 28.50
CA ASN A 230 19.84 -13.67 29.64
C ASN A 230 20.30 -12.20 29.68
N SER A 231 20.23 -11.49 28.55
CA SER A 231 20.55 -10.06 28.49
C SER A 231 19.34 -9.18 28.86
N THR A 232 19.60 -8.10 29.58
CA THR A 232 18.64 -7.04 29.89
C THR A 232 18.85 -5.79 29.03
N TRP A 233 19.88 -5.77 28.17
CA TRP A 233 20.15 -4.68 27.22
C TRP A 233 19.46 -4.89 25.86
N THR A 234 19.32 -6.14 25.41
CA THR A 234 18.57 -6.48 24.20
C THR A 234 17.05 -6.48 24.45
N PRO A 235 16.22 -6.43 23.39
CA PRO A 235 14.76 -6.37 23.51
C PRO A 235 14.14 -7.60 24.17
N VAL A 236 14.79 -8.76 24.00
CA VAL A 236 14.46 -9.98 24.75
C VAL A 236 15.73 -10.65 25.25
N ALA A 237 15.56 -11.47 26.29
CA ALA A 237 16.66 -12.07 27.05
C ALA A 237 17.49 -13.09 26.28
N TRP A 238 16.96 -13.70 25.21
CA TRP A 238 17.67 -14.73 24.44
C TRP A 238 17.52 -14.51 22.94
N GLY A 239 18.62 -14.69 22.21
CA GLY A 239 18.63 -14.51 20.76
C GLY A 239 20.02 -14.52 20.16
N THR A 240 20.10 -14.05 18.92
CA THR A 240 21.33 -13.79 18.18
C THR A 240 21.41 -12.31 17.83
N LEU A 241 22.53 -11.67 18.15
CA LEU A 241 22.79 -10.26 17.84
C LEU A 241 23.89 -10.15 16.78
N TYR A 242 23.59 -9.44 15.70
CA TYR A 242 24.53 -9.02 14.67
C TYR A 242 24.93 -7.58 14.92
N VAL A 243 26.23 -7.31 14.99
CA VAL A 243 26.78 -5.99 15.25
C VAL A 243 27.74 -5.61 14.15
N THR A 244 27.49 -4.47 13.49
CA THR A 244 28.38 -3.91 12.48
C THR A 244 28.71 -2.46 12.83
N THR A 245 29.85 -1.98 12.34
CA THR A 245 30.30 -0.61 12.55
C THR A 245 31.09 -0.16 11.33
N ASN A 246 31.17 1.15 11.09
CA ASN A 246 32.01 1.74 10.05
C ASN A 246 33.47 1.96 10.48
N ASN A 247 33.89 1.39 11.61
CA ASN A 247 35.24 1.52 12.18
C ASN A 247 35.86 0.14 12.49
N SER A 248 37.10 0.07 12.96
CA SER A 248 37.77 -1.21 13.28
C SER A 248 37.33 -1.84 14.61
N ASP A 249 36.75 -1.06 15.53
CA ASP A 249 36.28 -1.55 16.83
C ASP A 249 35.01 -0.83 17.32
N LEU A 250 34.48 -1.28 18.47
CA LEU A 250 33.38 -0.62 19.19
C LEU A 250 33.84 0.25 20.37
N GLY A 251 35.14 0.21 20.73
CA GLY A 251 35.68 0.65 22.01
C GLY A 251 36.03 2.14 22.13
N VAL A 252 36.02 2.92 21.05
CA VAL A 252 36.38 4.34 21.11
C VAL A 252 35.18 5.23 21.54
N PRO A 253 35.34 6.21 22.46
CA PRO A 253 34.26 7.07 22.94
C PRO A 253 33.66 7.92 21.81
N SER A 254 32.31 8.04 21.81
CA SER A 254 31.48 9.07 21.16
C SER A 254 32.21 10.11 20.28
N ALA A 255 32.63 9.70 19.08
CA ALA A 255 33.24 10.58 18.08
C ALA A 255 32.27 10.81 16.92
N SER A 256 32.33 12.00 16.32
CA SER A 256 31.56 12.34 15.13
C SER A 256 31.93 11.39 13.97
N GLY A 257 30.92 10.80 13.32
CA GLY A 257 31.09 9.85 12.22
C GLY A 257 31.17 8.38 12.65
N LYS A 258 30.80 8.03 13.90
CA LYS A 258 30.71 6.64 14.35
C LYS A 258 29.28 6.12 14.22
N TYR A 259 29.09 5.02 13.51
CA TYR A 259 27.79 4.39 13.31
C TYR A 259 27.89 2.90 13.63
N ILE A 260 27.15 2.46 14.65
CA ILE A 260 27.00 1.04 14.97
C ILE A 260 25.59 0.63 14.59
N HIS A 261 25.45 -0.46 13.84
CA HIS A 261 24.16 -1.07 13.53
C HIS A 261 24.01 -2.37 14.28
N TYR A 262 22.84 -2.54 14.89
CA TYR A 262 22.45 -3.73 15.62
C TYR A 262 21.26 -4.37 14.91
N LEU A 263 21.38 -5.66 14.63
CA LEU A 263 20.30 -6.50 14.16
C LEU A 263 20.14 -7.67 15.13
N PHE A 264 18.98 -7.78 15.76
CA PHE A 264 18.70 -8.81 16.75
C PHE A 264 17.57 -9.73 16.32
N ILE A 265 17.84 -11.03 16.38
CA ILE A 265 16.88 -12.10 16.09
C ILE A 265 16.61 -12.82 17.41
N ALA A 266 15.40 -12.70 17.93
CA ALA A 266 15.01 -13.32 19.19
C ALA A 266 14.94 -14.85 19.07
N HIS A 267 15.32 -15.56 20.13
CA HIS A 267 14.96 -16.97 20.29
C HIS A 267 13.55 -17.07 20.89
N GLY A 268 12.72 -17.97 20.37
CA GLY A 268 11.38 -18.23 20.90
C GLY A 268 10.43 -18.82 19.85
N ALA A 269 9.16 -19.01 20.23
CA ALA A 269 8.13 -19.59 19.37
C ALA A 269 7.64 -18.66 18.24
N THR A 270 8.08 -17.39 18.22
CA THR A 270 7.72 -16.40 17.19
C THR A 270 8.97 -15.68 16.70
N ASN A 271 9.06 -15.47 15.39
CA ASN A 271 10.14 -14.71 14.77
C ASN A 271 10.00 -13.23 15.13
N LYS A 272 10.72 -12.79 16.16
CA LYS A 272 10.82 -11.36 16.49
C LYS A 272 12.16 -10.83 15.99
N PHE A 273 12.08 -9.77 15.20
CA PHE A 273 13.21 -9.11 14.57
C PHE A 273 13.28 -7.69 15.09
N PHE A 274 14.46 -7.27 15.52
CA PHE A 274 14.68 -5.93 16.06
C PHE A 274 15.92 -5.29 15.45
N VAL A 275 15.87 -3.99 15.27
CA VAL A 275 17.01 -3.18 14.84
C VAL A 275 17.25 -2.06 15.82
N ALA A 276 18.50 -1.63 15.90
CA ALA A 276 18.87 -0.40 16.60
C ALA A 276 20.11 0.18 15.95
N THR A 277 20.35 1.46 16.19
CA THR A 277 21.62 2.10 15.85
C THR A 277 22.21 2.83 17.04
N ASP A 278 23.52 2.96 17.05
CA ASP A 278 24.22 3.91 17.90
C ASP A 278 24.93 4.91 16.98
N VAL A 279 24.50 6.16 17.04
CA VAL A 279 25.01 7.25 16.19
C VAL A 279 25.81 8.18 17.08
N ASN A 280 27.12 8.25 16.84
CA ASN A 280 28.05 9.11 17.60
C ASN A 280 28.01 8.88 19.13
N GLY A 281 27.73 7.66 19.60
CA GLY A 281 27.61 7.32 21.02
C GLY A 281 26.19 7.44 21.59
N GLN A 282 25.21 7.78 20.76
CA GLN A 282 23.80 7.87 21.14
C GLN A 282 23.04 6.65 20.61
N PHE A 283 22.72 5.73 21.51
CA PHE A 283 21.87 4.58 21.20
C PHE A 283 20.42 5.04 21.01
N VAL A 284 19.87 4.81 19.82
CA VAL A 284 18.53 5.32 19.45
C VAL A 284 17.37 4.50 20.03
N GLY A 285 17.67 3.40 20.74
CA GLY A 285 16.66 2.46 21.21
C GLY A 285 16.44 1.31 20.23
N TRP A 286 15.71 0.30 20.68
CA TRP A 286 15.35 -0.86 19.88
C TRP A 286 13.99 -0.68 19.20
N GLU A 287 13.95 -0.94 17.90
CA GLU A 287 12.72 -0.96 17.10
C GLU A 287 12.41 -2.38 16.65
N GLY A 288 11.18 -2.84 16.89
CA GLY A 288 10.71 -4.15 16.44
C GLY A 288 10.09 -4.10 15.04
N TYR A 289 10.40 -5.08 14.19
CA TYR A 289 9.80 -5.24 12.87
C TYR A 289 8.84 -6.44 12.86
N LEU A 290 7.62 -6.24 12.36
CA LEU A 290 6.60 -7.28 12.30
C LEU A 290 6.65 -8.00 10.94
N PRO A 291 6.81 -9.33 10.89
CA PRO A 291 6.76 -10.07 9.65
C PRO A 291 5.33 -10.13 9.10
N THR A 292 5.18 -9.98 7.78
CA THR A 292 3.90 -9.88 7.05
C THR A 292 3.06 -11.17 7.03
N LYS A 293 3.50 -12.25 7.69
CA LYS A 293 2.78 -13.53 7.72
C LYS A 293 1.98 -13.67 9.02
N GLY A 294 0.83 -12.97 9.10
CA GLY A 294 -0.25 -13.29 10.05
C GLY A 294 -0.01 -12.94 11.52
N GLY A 295 0.64 -11.81 11.81
CA GLY A 295 0.79 -11.31 13.18
C GLY A 295 -0.44 -10.54 13.68
N THR A 296 -0.71 -10.61 14.99
CA THR A 296 -1.70 -9.75 15.68
C THR A 296 -0.98 -8.56 16.31
N LEU A 297 -1.45 -7.35 16.03
CA LEU A 297 -1.08 -6.14 16.79
C LEU A 297 -1.95 -6.09 18.06
N SER A 298 -1.33 -5.97 19.24
CA SER A 298 -2.04 -5.77 20.50
C SER A 298 -1.75 -4.38 21.06
N GLY A 299 -2.79 -3.72 21.60
CA GLY A 299 -2.71 -2.35 22.12
C GLY A 299 -3.13 -1.27 21.09
N PRO A 300 -3.07 0.02 21.48
CA PRO A 300 -3.44 1.13 20.59
C PRO A 300 -2.54 1.22 19.36
N VAL A 301 -3.13 1.36 18.18
CA VAL A 301 -2.41 1.64 16.92
C VAL A 301 -2.65 3.10 16.54
N THR A 302 -1.61 3.94 16.60
CA THR A 302 -1.67 5.37 16.23
C THR A 302 -1.10 5.56 14.83
N ILE A 303 -1.86 6.20 13.94
CA ILE A 303 -1.44 6.48 12.56
C ILE A 303 -1.56 8.00 12.32
N ASN A 304 -0.43 8.70 12.19
CA ASN A 304 -0.39 10.16 11.94
C ASN A 304 -0.63 10.53 10.46
N ALA A 305 -1.12 9.58 9.67
CA ALA A 305 -1.27 9.66 8.22
C ALA A 305 -2.43 8.76 7.75
N LYS A 306 -2.39 8.26 6.51
CA LYS A 306 -3.44 7.42 5.91
C LYS A 306 -3.23 5.92 6.20
N LEU A 307 -4.27 5.23 6.65
CA LEU A 307 -4.37 3.76 6.60
C LEU A 307 -4.86 3.31 5.21
N THR A 308 -4.11 2.45 4.52
CA THR A 308 -4.51 1.85 3.23
C THR A 308 -4.48 0.33 3.37
N LEU A 309 -5.59 -0.35 3.02
CA LEU A 309 -5.73 -1.80 3.06
C LEU A 309 -6.05 -2.31 1.65
N SER A 310 -5.52 -3.47 1.26
CA SER A 310 -5.73 -4.07 -0.07
C SER A 310 -7.13 -4.65 -0.25
N ASP A 311 -7.72 -5.15 0.83
CA ASP A 311 -9.01 -5.84 0.81
C ASP A 311 -10.06 -5.04 1.60
N GLY A 312 -10.06 -5.15 2.94
CA GLY A 312 -11.02 -4.46 3.79
C GLY A 312 -10.56 -4.31 5.24
N LEU A 313 -11.25 -3.43 5.98
CA LEU A 313 -11.06 -3.24 7.42
C LEU A 313 -12.16 -3.99 8.17
N GLU A 314 -11.80 -5.05 8.89
CA GLU A 314 -12.71 -5.71 9.83
C GLU A 314 -12.56 -5.04 11.21
N LEU A 315 -13.67 -4.55 11.76
CA LEU A 315 -13.74 -3.97 13.09
C LEU A 315 -14.66 -4.84 13.94
N GLY A 316 -14.10 -5.47 14.98
CA GLY A 316 -14.85 -6.36 15.87
C GLY A 316 -13.98 -7.45 16.49
N ASN A 317 -14.57 -8.24 17.39
CA ASN A 317 -13.92 -9.39 18.03
C ASN A 317 -14.60 -10.69 17.55
N GLN A 318 -13.84 -11.57 16.88
CA GLN A 318 -14.35 -12.89 16.45
C GLN A 318 -14.45 -13.91 17.61
N LYS A 319 -13.78 -13.67 18.75
CA LYS A 319 -13.61 -14.63 19.83
C LYS A 319 -14.63 -14.49 20.97
N ALA A 320 -15.22 -13.31 21.16
CA ALA A 320 -16.27 -13.08 22.16
C ALA A 320 -17.32 -12.12 21.61
N PRO A 321 -18.63 -12.41 21.79
CA PRO A 321 -19.67 -11.54 21.28
C PRO A 321 -19.63 -10.21 22.03
N SER A 322 -19.31 -9.13 21.31
CA SER A 322 -19.29 -7.75 21.78
C SER A 322 -19.71 -6.86 20.62
N PRO A 323 -20.35 -5.71 20.87
CA PRO A 323 -20.58 -4.73 19.81
C PRO A 323 -19.25 -4.26 19.22
N ALA A 324 -19.22 -4.11 17.90
CA ALA A 324 -18.10 -3.49 17.19
C ALA A 324 -18.51 -2.09 16.75
N TYR A 325 -17.63 -1.12 16.95
CA TYR A 325 -17.93 0.28 16.63
C TYR A 325 -16.75 1.05 16.04
N ILE A 326 -17.08 2.07 15.27
CA ILE A 326 -16.20 3.20 14.93
C ILE A 326 -16.74 4.40 15.71
N ASP A 327 -15.92 4.91 16.63
CA ASP A 327 -16.24 6.13 17.37
C ASP A 327 -15.58 7.34 16.73
N PHE A 328 -16.35 8.42 16.64
CA PHE A 328 -15.89 9.75 16.25
C PHE A 328 -15.93 10.65 17.48
N HIS A 329 -14.76 11.08 17.93
CA HIS A 329 -14.59 12.07 19.00
C HIS A 329 -14.21 13.42 18.38
N THR A 330 -14.93 14.46 18.75
CA THR A 330 -14.78 15.82 18.23
C THR A 330 -14.56 16.85 19.34
N ASP A 331 -14.89 16.52 20.59
CA ASP A 331 -14.74 17.35 21.78
C ASP A 331 -13.55 16.95 22.68
N GLY A 332 -12.93 15.80 22.39
CA GLY A 332 -11.74 15.30 23.10
C GLY A 332 -12.02 14.66 24.46
N ALA A 333 -13.28 14.37 24.79
CA ALA A 333 -13.60 13.61 26.00
C ALA A 333 -13.31 12.10 25.80
N ALA A 334 -12.81 11.45 26.85
CA ALA A 334 -12.18 10.12 26.78
C ALA A 334 -13.14 8.94 27.06
N THR A 335 -14.39 9.22 27.40
CA THR A 335 -15.37 8.21 27.89
C THR A 335 -16.66 8.14 27.07
N ASP A 336 -16.79 9.00 26.06
CA ASP A 336 -17.97 9.23 25.24
C ASP A 336 -17.56 9.35 23.77
N TYR A 337 -18.52 9.21 22.85
CA TYR A 337 -18.36 9.53 21.43
C TYR A 337 -19.36 10.61 21.05
N ASN A 338 -19.07 11.40 20.03
CA ASN A 338 -20.04 12.35 19.49
C ASN A 338 -20.88 11.73 18.36
N ALA A 339 -20.27 10.79 17.62
CA ALA A 339 -20.98 9.95 16.66
C ALA A 339 -20.37 8.56 16.63
N ARG A 340 -21.20 7.56 16.33
CA ARG A 340 -20.80 6.16 16.32
C ARG A 340 -21.44 5.41 15.16
N ILE A 341 -20.64 4.60 14.48
CA ILE A 341 -21.14 3.53 13.62
C ILE A 341 -20.98 2.24 14.41
N ILE A 342 -22.07 1.53 14.68
CA ILE A 342 -22.03 0.34 15.54
C ILE A 342 -22.85 -0.80 14.95
N SER A 343 -22.33 -2.01 15.07
CA SER A 343 -23.13 -3.23 14.98
C SER A 343 -23.40 -3.73 16.41
N PRO A 344 -24.65 -3.64 16.90
CA PRO A 344 -25.02 -4.18 18.20
C PRO A 344 -24.78 -5.68 18.28
N GLN A 345 -24.35 -6.14 19.46
CA GLN A 345 -24.01 -7.54 19.70
C GLN A 345 -25.14 -8.49 19.27
N GLY A 346 -24.82 -9.47 18.44
CA GLY A 346 -25.74 -10.53 18.04
C GLY A 346 -26.83 -10.09 17.04
N THR A 347 -26.69 -8.92 16.41
CA THR A 347 -27.62 -8.41 15.39
C THR A 347 -26.99 -8.44 14.00
N THR A 348 -27.81 -8.40 12.96
CA THR A 348 -27.38 -8.12 11.57
C THR A 348 -27.54 -6.64 11.22
N GLU A 349 -27.76 -5.79 12.22
CA GLU A 349 -28.06 -4.38 12.05
C GLU A 349 -26.77 -3.54 12.07
N LEU A 350 -26.75 -2.49 11.25
CA LEU A 350 -25.74 -1.44 11.27
C LEU A 350 -26.43 -0.13 11.69
N ASN A 351 -26.06 0.40 12.85
CA ASN A 351 -26.64 1.61 13.40
C ASN A 351 -25.69 2.80 13.18
N LEU A 352 -26.24 3.90 12.69
CA LEU A 352 -25.59 5.21 12.64
C LEU A 352 -26.16 6.06 13.77
N ILE A 353 -25.39 6.25 14.83
CA ILE A 353 -25.80 7.00 16.03
C ILE A 353 -25.13 8.37 15.99
N ALA A 354 -25.93 9.43 16.03
CA ALA A 354 -25.47 10.82 16.03
C ALA A 354 -25.71 11.51 17.39
N ALA A 355 -25.61 10.78 18.50
CA ALA A 355 -25.68 11.31 19.86
C ALA A 355 -24.64 10.58 20.71
N ASP A 356 -24.31 11.11 21.89
CA ASP A 356 -23.42 10.42 22.82
C ASP A 356 -24.06 9.14 23.41
N ASN A 357 -23.28 8.38 24.20
CA ASN A 357 -23.76 7.18 24.90
C ASN A 357 -24.97 7.41 25.83
N ALA A 358 -25.17 8.65 26.27
CA ALA A 358 -26.27 9.04 27.15
C ALA A 358 -27.49 9.57 26.35
N ASN A 359 -27.43 9.53 25.01
CA ASN A 359 -28.40 10.15 24.10
C ASN A 359 -28.55 11.67 24.31
N ASN A 360 -27.53 12.34 24.84
CA ASN A 360 -27.52 13.79 24.99
C ASN A 360 -27.18 14.42 23.64
N GLY A 361 -28.18 14.97 22.95
CA GLY A 361 -27.98 15.76 21.73
C GLY A 361 -28.96 15.44 20.61
N SER A 362 -29.21 16.44 19.75
CA SER A 362 -29.91 16.25 18.48
C SER A 362 -28.89 15.90 17.40
N GLY A 363 -28.81 14.63 17.07
CA GLY A 363 -27.96 14.12 16.00
C GLY A 363 -28.58 14.26 14.63
N ILE A 364 -27.80 14.73 13.65
CA ILE A 364 -28.24 14.75 12.25
C ILE A 364 -27.29 13.86 11.43
N VAL A 365 -27.81 12.76 10.89
CA VAL A 365 -27.12 12.00 9.83
C VAL A 365 -27.37 12.73 8.51
N ARG A 366 -26.41 13.55 8.07
CA ARG A 366 -26.50 14.28 6.79
C ARG A 366 -25.83 13.49 5.67
N LEU A 367 -26.60 13.13 4.64
CA LEU A 367 -26.09 12.57 3.38
C LEU A 367 -26.15 13.68 2.33
N LEU A 368 -25.01 14.29 2.02
CA LEU A 368 -24.93 15.42 1.09
C LEU A 368 -24.69 14.91 -0.34
N GLY A 369 -25.62 15.20 -1.26
CA GLY A 369 -25.39 15.02 -2.69
C GLY A 369 -24.52 16.13 -3.26
N SER A 370 -23.63 15.80 -4.19
CA SER A 370 -22.94 16.82 -4.99
C SER A 370 -23.82 17.23 -6.17
N LYS A 371 -23.49 18.36 -6.81
CA LYS A 371 -24.33 19.06 -7.80
C LYS A 371 -24.79 18.11 -8.93
N GLY A 372 -26.04 17.63 -8.86
CA GLY A 372 -26.67 16.79 -9.89
C GLY A 372 -27.01 15.34 -9.48
N ASP A 373 -26.66 14.90 -8.27
CA ASP A 373 -26.92 13.52 -7.83
C ASP A 373 -28.26 13.38 -7.10
N ALA A 374 -29.05 12.36 -7.45
CA ALA A 374 -30.28 11.99 -6.73
C ALA A 374 -29.93 11.11 -5.52
N LEU A 375 -30.34 11.52 -4.32
CA LEU A 375 -30.27 10.70 -3.12
C LEU A 375 -31.41 9.67 -3.12
N SER A 376 -31.13 8.43 -3.53
CA SER A 376 -32.11 7.34 -3.58
C SER A 376 -31.94 6.37 -2.42
N PHE A 377 -33.00 6.11 -1.65
CA PHE A 377 -33.08 4.97 -0.72
C PHE A 377 -33.79 3.82 -1.45
N ALA A 378 -33.05 2.82 -1.92
CA ALA A 378 -33.59 1.63 -2.59
C ALA A 378 -33.40 0.39 -1.73
N LEU A 379 -34.48 -0.36 -1.48
CA LEU A 379 -34.46 -1.65 -0.81
C LEU A 379 -34.80 -2.72 -1.85
N GLN A 380 -33.85 -3.59 -2.17
CA GLN A 380 -34.00 -4.61 -3.21
C GLN A 380 -33.85 -6.00 -2.58
N GLY A 381 -34.97 -6.69 -2.42
CA GLY A 381 -35.00 -8.08 -1.97
C GLY A 381 -36.31 -8.78 -2.29
N THR A 382 -36.31 -10.10 -2.12
CA THR A 382 -37.28 -11.00 -2.74
C THR A 382 -38.48 -11.35 -1.86
N ALA A 383 -38.54 -10.89 -0.61
CA ALA A 383 -39.70 -11.08 0.27
C ALA A 383 -39.77 -10.06 1.42
N ARG A 384 -40.88 -9.31 1.51
CA ARG A 384 -41.27 -8.38 2.61
C ARG A 384 -40.25 -7.29 2.98
N ASP A 385 -39.74 -6.61 1.98
CA ASP A 385 -38.88 -5.44 2.15
C ASP A 385 -39.71 -4.16 2.21
N ALA A 386 -39.65 -3.44 3.33
CA ALA A 386 -40.28 -2.14 3.50
C ALA A 386 -39.26 -1.10 3.99
N LEU A 387 -39.15 0.03 3.28
CA LEU A 387 -38.58 1.25 3.83
C LEU A 387 -39.55 1.77 4.89
N ALA A 388 -39.25 1.54 6.16
CA ALA A 388 -40.12 1.92 7.27
C ALA A 388 -39.67 3.25 7.89
N TRP A 389 -40.45 4.31 7.70
CA TRP A 389 -40.35 5.52 8.51
C TRP A 389 -41.05 5.29 9.86
N ARG A 390 -40.35 4.66 10.81
CA ARG A 390 -40.86 4.46 12.17
C ARG A 390 -40.63 5.73 12.98
N LYS A 391 -41.69 6.25 13.61
CA LYS A 391 -41.61 7.43 14.47
C LYS A 391 -41.76 7.08 15.93
N TRP A 392 -41.02 7.85 16.72
CA TRP A 392 -41.13 7.88 18.16
C TRP A 392 -42.05 9.06 18.56
N GLY A 393 -43.33 8.75 18.82
CA GLY A 393 -44.22 9.64 19.55
C GLY A 393 -44.24 9.26 21.03
N SER A 394 -44.70 10.18 21.89
CA SER A 394 -45.10 9.87 23.26
C SER A 394 -46.60 10.15 23.40
N ASN A 395 -47.18 9.86 24.57
CA ASN A 395 -48.57 10.21 24.87
C ASN A 395 -48.84 11.74 24.83
N GLU A 396 -47.81 12.58 24.64
CA GLU A 396 -47.85 14.03 24.75
C GLU A 396 -47.44 14.78 23.46
N ARG A 397 -47.05 14.07 22.37
CA ARG A 397 -46.72 14.70 21.08
C ARG A 397 -47.25 13.91 19.87
N PRO A 398 -47.86 14.58 18.87
CA PRO A 398 -48.37 13.93 17.65
C PRO A 398 -47.25 13.39 16.76
N THR A 399 -47.60 12.37 15.97
CA THR A 399 -46.67 11.58 15.15
C THR A 399 -46.61 12.13 13.71
N VAL A 400 -46.00 13.30 13.49
CA VAL A 400 -46.06 14.08 12.22
C VAL A 400 -45.08 13.62 11.14
N LEU A 401 -45.54 13.31 9.90
CA LEU A 401 -44.66 12.98 8.76
C LEU A 401 -44.39 14.28 8.03
N GLU A 402 -43.20 14.83 8.21
CA GLU A 402 -42.86 16.16 7.70
C GLU A 402 -42.28 16.06 6.28
N LEU A 403 -43.02 16.61 5.31
CA LEU A 403 -42.52 16.92 3.97
C LEU A 403 -42.57 18.45 3.81
N ASP A 404 -41.43 19.09 4.01
CA ASP A 404 -41.29 20.56 3.94
C ASP A 404 -40.90 21.02 2.53
N VAL A 405 -41.39 22.20 2.16
CA VAL A 405 -40.90 23.01 1.06
C VAL A 405 -40.68 24.41 1.62
N ASP A 406 -39.43 24.87 1.57
CA ASP A 406 -38.91 26.10 2.19
C ASP A 406 -39.96 27.19 2.47
N GLY A 407 -40.15 27.54 3.74
CA GLY A 407 -40.94 28.72 4.14
C GLY A 407 -42.20 28.45 4.94
N GLY A 408 -42.34 27.27 5.58
CA GLY A 408 -43.36 27.04 6.60
C GLY A 408 -44.73 26.63 6.08
N THR A 409 -44.79 26.02 4.88
CA THR A 409 -46.04 25.48 4.32
C THR A 409 -45.94 23.96 4.25
N TRP A 410 -46.81 23.24 4.96
CA TRP A 410 -46.76 21.79 5.05
C TRP A 410 -47.47 21.14 3.86
N LEU A 411 -46.81 20.19 3.18
CA LEU A 411 -47.40 19.50 2.03
C LEU A 411 -48.43 18.42 2.44
N ILE A 412 -48.14 17.67 3.51
CA ILE A 412 -49.01 16.63 4.08
C ILE A 412 -48.81 16.62 5.60
N ASN A 413 -49.89 16.79 6.37
CA ASN A 413 -49.92 16.50 7.81
C ASN A 413 -50.79 15.25 8.05
N VAL A 414 -50.29 14.33 8.86
CA VAL A 414 -51.05 13.17 9.37
C VAL A 414 -50.98 13.23 10.89
N ASP A 415 -52.00 13.84 11.48
CA ASP A 415 -52.17 13.85 12.93
C ASP A 415 -52.74 12.51 13.42
N HIS A 416 -52.25 12.07 14.57
CA HIS A 416 -52.85 10.99 15.33
C HIS A 416 -53.64 11.61 16.47
N THR A 417 -54.96 11.61 16.35
CA THR A 417 -55.84 11.91 17.48
C THR A 417 -55.92 10.68 18.40
N PRO A 418 -56.23 10.85 19.71
CA PRO A 418 -56.29 9.75 20.69
C PRO A 418 -57.21 8.57 20.30
N ASP A 419 -58.05 8.72 19.27
CA ASP A 419 -59.00 7.72 18.78
C ASP A 419 -58.49 6.89 17.58
N ASN A 420 -57.19 6.92 17.27
CA ASN A 420 -56.54 5.98 16.34
C ASN A 420 -56.96 6.11 14.86
N LYS A 421 -57.35 7.31 14.43
CA LYS A 421 -57.70 7.60 13.03
C LYS A 421 -56.57 8.31 12.30
N ALA A 422 -56.28 7.88 11.08
CA ALA A 422 -55.39 8.59 10.16
C ALA A 422 -56.23 9.40 9.18
N ALA A 423 -56.19 10.72 9.28
CA ALA A 423 -56.83 11.64 8.33
C ALA A 423 -55.76 12.35 7.51
N LEU A 424 -55.98 12.47 6.19
CA LEU A 424 -55.21 13.37 5.33
C LEU A 424 -55.82 14.77 5.48
N GLY A 425 -55.19 15.64 6.28
CA GLY A 425 -55.73 16.98 6.54
C GLY A 425 -54.65 17.99 6.87
N VAL A 426 -54.68 19.15 6.20
CA VAL A 426 -53.97 20.33 6.68
C VAL A 426 -54.82 20.92 7.81
N ASN A 427 -54.39 20.77 9.07
CA ASN A 427 -55.13 21.19 10.28
C ASN A 427 -56.51 20.50 10.48
N GLY A 428 -56.59 19.18 10.32
CA GLY A 428 -57.71 18.36 10.82
C GLY A 428 -59.05 18.44 10.08
N VAL A 429 -59.23 19.37 9.12
CA VAL A 429 -60.43 19.55 8.28
C VAL A 429 -60.00 19.86 6.85
N LEU A 430 -60.75 19.42 5.83
CA LEU A 430 -60.54 19.89 4.44
C LEU A 430 -61.03 21.33 4.30
N ASN A 431 -60.24 22.31 4.74
CA ASN A 431 -60.47 23.73 4.49
C ASN A 431 -60.06 24.05 3.05
N CYS A 432 -61.02 23.99 2.13
CA CYS A 432 -60.84 24.39 0.74
C CYS A 432 -61.89 25.44 0.37
N GLU A 433 -61.56 26.36 -0.53
CA GLU A 433 -62.51 27.37 -1.05
C GLU A 433 -63.71 26.74 -1.78
N GLY A 434 -63.60 25.46 -2.14
CA GLY A 434 -64.71 24.63 -2.59
C GLY A 434 -64.26 23.20 -2.87
N VAL A 435 -65.20 22.26 -2.80
CA VAL A 435 -64.99 20.88 -3.26
C VAL A 435 -65.53 20.78 -4.69
N ASN A 436 -64.62 20.56 -5.64
CA ASN A 436 -64.97 20.38 -7.05
C ASN A 436 -65.22 18.90 -7.35
N VAL A 437 -66.44 18.56 -7.78
CA VAL A 437 -66.82 17.21 -8.23
C VAL A 437 -67.15 17.29 -9.72
N GLY A 438 -66.14 17.01 -10.56
CA GLY A 438 -66.24 17.29 -11.99
C GLY A 438 -66.48 18.79 -12.23
N GLY A 439 -67.54 19.13 -12.96
CA GLY A 439 -67.94 20.52 -13.22
C GLY A 439 -68.83 21.15 -12.14
N ALA A 440 -69.26 20.41 -11.12
CA ALA A 440 -70.05 20.96 -10.01
C ALA A 440 -69.14 21.43 -8.87
N ARG A 441 -69.53 22.50 -8.17
CA ARG A 441 -68.80 23.01 -7.00
C ARG A 441 -69.74 23.18 -5.81
N MET A 442 -69.28 22.73 -4.65
CA MET A 442 -69.89 23.03 -3.36
C MET A 442 -69.14 24.21 -2.73
N ALA A 443 -69.86 25.27 -2.40
CA ALA A 443 -69.32 26.43 -1.71
C ALA A 443 -69.30 26.22 -0.19
N THR A 444 -68.51 27.05 0.51
CA THR A 444 -68.34 26.99 1.96
C THR A 444 -69.62 27.31 2.76
N ASP A 445 -70.60 27.96 2.14
CA ASP A 445 -71.93 28.24 2.70
C ASP A 445 -72.91 27.06 2.54
N GLY A 446 -72.47 25.96 1.94
CA GLY A 446 -73.29 24.78 1.66
C GLY A 446 -74.11 24.88 0.37
N ASN A 447 -74.02 26.00 -0.36
CA ASN A 447 -74.69 26.14 -1.65
C ASN A 447 -73.96 25.31 -2.72
N ILE A 448 -74.72 24.80 -3.68
CA ILE A 448 -74.20 23.93 -4.73
C ILE A 448 -74.46 24.58 -6.08
N TRP A 449 -73.39 24.89 -6.81
CA TRP A 449 -73.48 25.32 -8.19
C TRP A 449 -73.34 24.13 -9.13
N GLY A 450 -74.23 24.03 -10.11
CA GLY A 450 -74.09 23.00 -11.14
C GLY A 450 -75.16 23.06 -12.21
N THR A 451 -74.91 22.31 -13.30
CA THR A 451 -75.80 22.27 -14.47
C THR A 451 -77.08 21.45 -14.26
N ARG A 452 -77.18 20.73 -13.15
CA ARG A 452 -78.39 19.94 -12.80
C ARG A 452 -79.60 20.80 -12.46
N TRP A 453 -79.40 21.99 -11.89
CA TRP A 453 -80.48 22.91 -11.49
C TRP A 453 -80.82 23.93 -12.57
N ASN A 454 -79.88 24.16 -13.50
CA ASN A 454 -80.04 25.01 -14.68
C ASN A 454 -79.01 24.56 -15.74
N PRO A 455 -79.37 24.31 -17.01
CA PRO A 455 -78.43 23.88 -18.05
C PRO A 455 -77.21 24.81 -18.23
N ASN A 456 -77.35 26.10 -17.95
CA ASN A 456 -76.27 27.11 -18.03
C ASN A 456 -75.51 27.28 -16.70
N GLY A 457 -75.88 26.50 -15.68
CA GLY A 457 -75.36 26.57 -14.33
C GLY A 457 -76.06 27.63 -13.48
N ALA A 458 -76.52 27.23 -12.30
CA ALA A 458 -77.06 28.13 -11.30
C ALA A 458 -76.75 27.58 -9.90
N TRP A 459 -76.86 28.45 -8.90
CA TRP A 459 -76.90 28.03 -7.51
C TRP A 459 -78.22 27.34 -7.20
N LEU A 460 -78.16 26.29 -6.39
CA LEU A 460 -79.34 25.53 -5.96
C LEU A 460 -80.39 26.45 -5.31
N TRP A 461 -79.95 27.39 -4.46
CA TRP A 461 -80.87 28.30 -3.76
C TRP A 461 -81.68 29.19 -4.71
N ASP A 462 -81.04 29.75 -5.74
CA ASP A 462 -81.71 30.61 -6.73
C ASP A 462 -82.77 29.83 -7.52
N ALA A 463 -82.47 28.56 -7.84
CA ALA A 463 -83.42 27.68 -8.52
C ALA A 463 -84.65 27.37 -7.66
N ILE A 464 -84.51 27.19 -6.35
CA ILE A 464 -85.61 26.92 -5.41
C ILE A 464 -86.55 28.12 -5.31
N VAL A 465 -86.01 29.32 -5.12
CA VAL A 465 -86.81 30.55 -4.95
C VAL A 465 -87.66 30.82 -6.19
N ALA A 466 -87.10 30.65 -7.38
CA ALA A 466 -87.81 30.87 -8.64
C ALA A 466 -88.95 29.87 -8.88
N GLN A 467 -88.84 28.62 -8.41
CA GLN A 467 -89.81 27.57 -8.71
C GLN A 467 -90.92 27.39 -7.67
N ILE A 468 -90.74 27.81 -6.40
CA ILE A 468 -91.63 27.41 -5.30
C ILE A 468 -92.40 28.59 -4.64
N GLN A 469 -91.92 29.84 -4.65
CA GLN A 469 -92.51 30.93 -3.83
C GLN A 469 -93.47 31.91 -4.57
N ASN A 470 -94.46 31.40 -5.31
CA ASN A 470 -95.39 32.22 -6.09
C ASN A 470 -96.74 32.48 -5.34
N VAL A 471 -96.76 33.26 -4.26
CA VAL A 471 -97.99 33.52 -3.43
C VAL A 471 -98.42 34.99 -3.52
N GLY A 472 -99.68 35.28 -3.86
CA GLY A 472 -100.19 36.65 -4.08
C GLY A 472 -100.59 37.44 -2.80
N GLN A 473 -100.86 38.74 -2.94
CA GLN A 473 -101.07 39.72 -1.84
C GLN A 473 -102.45 39.60 -1.15
N MET A 474 -102.58 39.94 0.14
CA MET A 474 -103.86 39.96 0.87
C MET A 474 -104.00 41.21 1.76
N SER A 475 -105.24 41.67 2.02
CA SER A 475 -105.57 42.81 2.90
C SER A 475 -106.94 42.64 3.58
N VAL A 476 -107.06 43.08 4.84
CA VAL A 476 -108.31 43.13 5.63
C VAL A 476 -108.39 44.48 6.34
N ASN A 477 -109.48 45.23 6.17
CA ASN A 477 -109.72 46.51 6.84
C ASN A 477 -111.19 46.62 7.30
N GLY A 478 -111.41 46.51 8.61
CA GLY A 478 -112.73 46.50 9.20
C GLY A 478 -113.58 45.35 8.66
N THR A 479 -114.72 45.68 8.08
CA THR A 479 -115.62 44.70 7.45
C THR A 479 -115.31 44.44 5.98
N GLN A 480 -114.25 45.02 5.42
CA GLN A 480 -113.81 44.85 4.02
C GLN A 480 -112.51 44.04 3.92
N TRP A 481 -112.36 43.20 2.90
CA TRP A 481 -111.14 42.41 2.66
C TRP A 481 -110.94 42.05 1.18
N TRP A 482 -109.71 41.72 0.80
CA TRP A 482 -109.35 41.19 -0.52
C TRP A 482 -108.09 40.32 -0.48
N ALA A 483 -108.01 39.37 -1.42
CA ALA A 483 -106.88 38.48 -1.66
C ALA A 483 -106.63 38.38 -3.18
N LYS A 484 -105.39 38.64 -3.60
CA LYS A 484 -104.86 38.39 -4.94
C LYS A 484 -104.15 37.04 -4.94
N ILE A 485 -104.52 36.19 -5.89
CA ILE A 485 -103.95 34.87 -6.10
C ILE A 485 -103.24 34.91 -7.45
N ASN A 486 -101.91 34.78 -7.43
CA ASN A 486 -101.10 34.68 -8.64
C ASN A 486 -101.30 33.30 -9.26
N MET A 487 -101.84 33.26 -10.47
CA MET A 487 -102.02 32.03 -11.24
C MET A 487 -101.08 32.06 -12.44
N ASN A 488 -100.66 30.89 -12.92
CA ASN A 488 -99.85 30.81 -14.12
C ASN A 488 -100.69 31.26 -15.33
N GLY A 489 -100.55 32.54 -15.73
CA GLY A 489 -101.35 33.17 -16.80
C GLY A 489 -102.34 34.27 -16.36
N GLY A 490 -102.34 34.71 -15.08
CA GLY A 490 -103.18 35.84 -14.63
C GLY A 490 -103.27 36.02 -13.12
N THR A 491 -104.10 36.95 -12.66
CA THR A 491 -104.37 37.18 -11.22
C THR A 491 -105.85 37.01 -10.94
N LEU A 492 -106.19 36.07 -10.07
CA LEU A 492 -107.55 35.94 -9.53
C LEU A 492 -107.65 36.76 -8.25
N ILE A 493 -108.70 37.56 -8.11
CA ILE A 493 -108.97 38.38 -6.93
C ILE A 493 -110.27 37.91 -6.29
N VAL A 494 -110.19 37.51 -5.03
CA VAL A 494 -111.33 37.21 -4.18
C VAL A 494 -111.40 38.30 -3.12
N GLN A 495 -112.54 38.97 -3.00
CA GLN A 495 -112.72 40.07 -2.08
C GLN A 495 -114.12 40.07 -1.52
N GLY A 496 -114.33 40.71 -0.38
CA GLY A 496 -115.65 40.73 0.22
C GLY A 496 -115.76 41.78 1.30
N GLY A 497 -116.99 41.97 1.75
CA GLY A 497 -117.22 42.74 2.96
C GLY A 497 -118.67 43.05 3.23
N TYR A 498 -118.91 44.16 3.91
CA TYR A 498 -120.25 44.60 4.33
C TYR A 498 -120.67 45.88 3.61
N ALA A 499 -121.92 45.98 3.18
CA ALA A 499 -122.48 47.22 2.65
C ALA A 499 -123.86 47.51 3.24
N GLU A 500 -124.18 48.80 3.43
CA GLU A 500 -125.51 49.28 3.77
C GLU A 500 -125.95 50.29 2.70
N VAL A 501 -127.14 50.09 2.14
CA VAL A 501 -127.65 50.78 0.94
C VAL A 501 -128.92 51.59 1.25
N SER A 502 -129.48 52.27 0.25
CA SER A 502 -130.54 53.26 0.43
C SER A 502 -131.87 52.64 0.90
N ASN A 503 -132.73 53.46 1.52
CA ASN A 503 -134.02 53.03 2.08
C ASN A 503 -135.18 53.17 1.07
N ALA A 504 -135.07 52.51 -0.08
CA ALA A 504 -136.07 52.50 -1.15
C ALA A 504 -136.04 51.16 -1.92
N GLU A 505 -137.09 50.82 -2.66
CA GLU A 505 -137.02 49.77 -3.69
C GLU A 505 -136.23 50.32 -4.88
N THR A 506 -134.93 50.01 -4.93
CA THR A 506 -134.02 50.57 -5.93
C THR A 506 -132.85 49.62 -6.21
N THR A 507 -131.99 50.01 -7.14
CA THR A 507 -130.70 49.38 -7.41
C THR A 507 -129.59 50.25 -6.88
N ASP A 508 -128.84 49.77 -5.89
CA ASP A 508 -127.68 50.46 -5.34
C ASP A 508 -126.37 49.82 -5.81
N ARG A 509 -125.38 50.66 -6.13
CA ARG A 509 -124.06 50.22 -6.60
C ARG A 509 -123.15 49.90 -5.41
N ILE A 510 -122.68 48.67 -5.31
CA ILE A 510 -121.69 48.29 -4.30
C ILE A 510 -120.28 48.34 -4.92
N PRO A 511 -119.38 49.22 -4.43
CA PRO A 511 -118.00 49.24 -4.89
C PRO A 511 -117.23 48.02 -4.37
N LEU A 512 -116.31 47.51 -5.21
CA LEU A 512 -115.31 46.55 -4.78
C LEU A 512 -114.23 47.23 -3.92
N ASN A 513 -113.58 46.46 -3.06
CA ASN A 513 -112.46 46.95 -2.23
C ASN A 513 -111.23 47.28 -3.07
N ILE A 514 -111.00 46.49 -4.13
CA ILE A 514 -110.06 46.79 -5.20
C ILE A 514 -110.68 46.42 -6.54
N ALA A 515 -110.31 47.11 -7.61
CA ALA A 515 -110.74 46.70 -8.94
C ALA A 515 -110.20 45.29 -9.26
N VAL A 516 -111.03 44.44 -9.86
CA VAL A 516 -110.55 43.20 -10.48
C VAL A 516 -109.92 43.54 -11.85
N PRO A 517 -108.94 42.77 -12.35
CA PRO A 517 -108.21 43.18 -13.55
C PRO A 517 -109.09 43.32 -14.80
N ASN A 518 -110.07 42.45 -15.00
CA ASN A 518 -110.94 42.40 -16.17
C ASN A 518 -112.43 42.49 -15.82
N ARG A 519 -112.99 41.51 -15.10
CA ARG A 519 -114.42 41.47 -14.75
C ARG A 519 -114.71 40.55 -13.58
N LEU A 520 -115.89 40.69 -12.99
CA LEU A 520 -116.36 39.77 -11.96
C LEU A 520 -116.76 38.42 -12.59
N LEU A 521 -116.29 37.33 -11.99
CA LEU A 521 -116.71 35.96 -12.28
C LEU A 521 -117.97 35.59 -11.51
N GLY A 522 -118.12 36.13 -10.29
CA GLY A 522 -119.27 35.86 -9.46
C GLY A 522 -119.28 36.74 -8.22
N VAL A 523 -120.49 37.06 -7.76
CA VAL A 523 -120.71 37.74 -6.49
C VAL A 523 -121.70 36.94 -5.68
N PHE A 524 -121.29 36.60 -4.47
CA PHE A 524 -122.07 35.87 -3.49
C PHE A 524 -122.48 36.85 -2.41
N ILE A 525 -123.77 36.89 -2.09
CA ILE A 525 -124.31 37.84 -1.13
C ILE A 525 -125.10 37.12 -0.04
N THR A 526 -125.09 37.67 1.16
CA THR A 526 -125.90 37.24 2.29
C THR A 526 -126.54 38.46 2.91
N ASN A 527 -127.87 38.51 2.88
CA ASN A 527 -128.62 39.63 3.44
C ASN A 527 -128.64 39.55 4.98
N LYS A 528 -128.39 40.67 5.66
CA LYS A 528 -128.26 40.73 7.12
C LYS A 528 -129.59 41.05 7.81
N ASN A 529 -130.51 41.75 7.15
CA ASN A 529 -131.85 42.04 7.68
C ASN A 529 -132.95 41.42 6.81
N PHE A 530 -133.59 40.37 7.33
CA PHE A 530 -134.77 39.74 6.73
C PHE A 530 -136.02 40.19 7.51
N ALA A 531 -136.79 41.16 6.98
CA ALA A 531 -138.06 41.57 7.57
C ALA A 531 -139.22 41.10 6.69
N GLN A 532 -139.84 39.98 7.08
CA GLN A 532 -141.00 39.36 6.45
C GLN A 532 -142.11 40.38 6.13
N GLY A 533 -142.43 40.49 4.85
CA GLY A 533 -143.54 41.26 4.33
C GLY A 533 -143.40 41.29 2.82
N TYR A 534 -144.12 40.41 2.14
CA TYR A 534 -144.11 40.15 0.70
C TYR A 534 -143.87 41.42 -0.15
N ALA A 535 -142.61 41.67 -0.49
CA ALA A 535 -142.24 42.47 -1.64
C ALA A 535 -141.97 41.52 -2.81
N THR A 536 -142.30 41.96 -4.02
CA THR A 536 -142.39 41.13 -5.24
C THR A 536 -141.03 40.63 -5.77
N TYR A 537 -139.91 40.95 -5.11
CA TYR A 537 -138.55 40.71 -5.62
C TYR A 537 -137.63 40.10 -4.56
N ASN A 538 -136.87 39.06 -4.94
CA ASN A 538 -135.75 38.55 -4.14
C ASN A 538 -134.51 39.44 -4.36
N PRO A 539 -133.67 39.68 -3.35
CA PRO A 539 -132.44 40.45 -3.51
C PRO A 539 -131.52 39.76 -4.51
N GLN A 540 -131.05 40.51 -5.51
CA GLN A 540 -130.29 39.99 -6.63
C GLN A 540 -129.05 40.84 -6.88
N VAL A 541 -127.96 40.16 -7.26
CA VAL A 541 -126.83 40.83 -7.88
C VAL A 541 -127.10 40.92 -9.37
N THR A 542 -126.95 42.12 -9.93
CA THR A 542 -126.99 42.35 -11.36
C THR A 542 -125.69 43.03 -11.80
N VAL A 543 -125.36 42.90 -13.09
CA VAL A 543 -124.16 43.48 -13.73
C VAL A 543 -122.85 42.89 -13.16
N LEU A 544 -122.33 41.86 -13.83
CA LEU A 544 -121.04 41.24 -13.51
C LEU A 544 -119.89 41.63 -14.47
N ASP A 545 -120.19 42.28 -15.60
CA ASP A 545 -119.17 42.72 -16.57
C ASP A 545 -118.47 44.04 -16.18
N ASP A 546 -118.56 44.45 -14.91
CA ASP A 546 -117.84 45.59 -14.36
C ASP A 546 -116.68 45.10 -13.49
N ASN A 547 -115.61 45.86 -13.44
CA ASN A 547 -114.39 45.53 -12.71
C ASN A 547 -114.22 46.31 -11.40
N THR A 548 -115.13 47.21 -11.06
CA THR A 548 -115.05 48.10 -9.89
C THR A 548 -116.19 47.95 -8.89
N GLY A 549 -117.20 47.14 -9.19
CA GLY A 549 -118.39 46.99 -8.35
C GLY A 549 -119.40 46.01 -8.94
N PHE A 550 -120.51 45.83 -8.24
CA PHE A 550 -121.69 45.15 -8.74
C PHE A 550 -122.95 45.90 -8.32
N ASN A 551 -124.06 45.67 -9.01
CA ASN A 551 -125.33 46.29 -8.66
C ASN A 551 -126.11 45.37 -7.73
N PHE A 552 -126.55 45.89 -6.60
CA PHE A 552 -127.42 45.21 -5.66
C PHE A 552 -128.85 45.72 -5.85
N VAL A 553 -129.72 44.83 -6.33
CA VAL A 553 -131.16 45.09 -6.46
C VAL A 553 -131.83 44.57 -5.19
N HIS A 554 -132.50 45.45 -4.45
CA HIS A 554 -133.04 45.10 -3.14
C HIS A 554 -134.38 45.78 -2.87
N GLY A 555 -135.19 45.15 -2.03
CA GLY A 555 -136.40 45.77 -1.51
C GLY A 555 -136.11 46.87 -0.49
N GLN A 556 -137.12 47.68 -0.17
CA GLN A 556 -137.01 48.79 0.79
C GLN A 556 -136.49 48.36 2.18
N LYS A 557 -136.75 47.10 2.58
CA LYS A 557 -136.36 46.56 3.90
C LYS A 557 -135.07 45.74 3.88
N GLU A 558 -134.41 45.57 2.74
CA GLU A 558 -133.30 44.63 2.49
C GLU A 558 -131.97 45.36 2.30
N ARG A 559 -131.64 46.26 3.23
CA ARG A 559 -130.59 47.26 3.03
C ARG A 559 -129.19 46.92 3.54
N MET A 560 -128.98 45.79 4.24
CA MET A 560 -127.67 45.46 4.84
C MET A 560 -127.18 44.12 4.32
N MET A 561 -125.99 44.06 3.72
CA MET A 561 -125.49 42.83 3.08
C MET A 561 -124.04 42.53 3.45
N TYR A 562 -123.73 41.23 3.56
CA TYR A 562 -122.37 40.73 3.37
C TYR A 562 -122.22 40.26 1.94
N TRP A 563 -121.06 40.48 1.34
CA TRP A 563 -120.78 40.11 -0.03
C TRP A 563 -119.37 39.53 -0.17
N ILE A 564 -119.21 38.66 -1.15
CA ILE A 564 -117.93 38.14 -1.63
C ILE A 564 -117.99 38.22 -3.15
N ALA A 565 -117.08 38.98 -3.75
CA ALA A 565 -116.90 39.06 -5.19
C ALA A 565 -115.60 38.36 -5.58
N VAL A 566 -115.67 37.53 -6.62
CA VAL A 566 -114.53 36.90 -7.27
C VAL A 566 -114.43 37.47 -8.67
N GLY A 567 -113.24 37.90 -9.08
CA GLY A 567 -112.97 38.33 -10.45
C GLY A 567 -111.51 38.14 -10.82
N TYR A 568 -111.21 38.30 -12.09
CA TYR A 568 -109.87 38.15 -12.67
C TYR A 568 -109.62 39.27 -13.65
#